data_AF-A0A5A8FD77-F1
#
_entry.id   AF-A0A5A8FD77-F1
#
_cell.length_a   1.000
_cell.length_b   1.000
_cell.length_c   1.000
_cell.angle_alpha   90.00
_cell.angle_beta   90.00
_cell.angle_gamma   90.00
#
_symmetry.space_group_name_H-M   'P 1'
#
loop_
_entity.id
_entity.type
_entity.pdbx_description
1 polymer ?
#
loop_
_entity_poly.entity_id
_entity_poly.type
_entity_poly.pdbx_seq_one_letter_code
_entity_poly.pdbx_strand_id
1 'polypeptide(L)' 'MNSADLSKILEEHKVWITSMRESGSRANLCGANLYGANLYGANLRGANLCDADLYGANLCGANLYGANLCGANLY' A
#
# COMPACT_ATOMS: atom_id res chain seq x y z
N MET A 1 6.70 9.78 3.83
CA MET A 1 5.40 9.82 4.54
C MET A 1 5.65 9.37 5.99
N ASN A 2 4.90 9.87 6.98
CA ASN A 2 5.07 9.38 8.35
C ASN A 2 4.30 8.06 8.58
N SER A 3 4.57 7.35 9.68
CA SER A 3 3.94 6.06 9.96
C SER A 3 2.43 6.13 10.25
N ALA A 4 1.96 7.27 10.78
CA ALA A 4 0.54 7.48 11.09
C ALA A 4 -0.29 7.67 9.80
N ASP A 5 0.22 8.43 8.85
CA ASP A 5 -0.40 8.65 7.53
C ASP A 5 -0.51 7.32 6.78
N LEU A 6 0.58 6.53 6.77
CA LEU A 6 0.59 5.22 6.13
C LEU A 6 -0.46 4.29 6.77
N SER A 7 -0.49 4.22 8.11
CA SER A 7 -1.46 3.36 8.82
C SER A 7 -2.90 3.77 8.51
N LYS A 8 -3.19 5.07 8.46
CA LYS A 8 -4.52 5.58 8.10
C LYS A 8 -4.93 5.15 6.69
N ILE A 9 -4.03 5.28 5.70
CA ILE A 9 -4.30 4.84 4.32
C ILE A 9 -4.58 3.33 4.27
N LEU A 10 -3.81 2.53 5.01
CA LEU A 10 -4.01 1.08 5.05
C LEU A 10 -5.35 0.70 5.69
N GLU A 11 -5.77 1.38 6.75
CA GLU A 11 -7.09 1.15 7.37
C GLU A 11 -8.24 1.58 6.44
N GLU A 12 -8.15 2.74 5.79
CA GLU A 12 -9.15 3.18 4.81
C GLU A 12 -9.26 2.21 3.63
N HIS A 13 -8.13 1.68 3.17
CA HIS A 13 -8.08 0.72 2.07
C HIS A 13 -8.58 -0.66 2.48
N LYS A 14 -8.34 -1.06 3.73
CA LYS A 14 -8.93 -2.26 4.30
C LYS A 14 -10.45 -2.16 4.33
N VAL A 15 -10.99 -1.04 4.83
CA VAL A 15 -12.44 -0.77 4.82
C VAL A 15 -12.97 -0.79 3.38
N TRP A 16 -12.24 -0.19 2.43
CA TRP A 16 -12.58 -0.22 0.99
C TRP A 16 -12.70 -1.63 0.42
N ILE A 17 -11.77 -2.53 0.75
CA ILE A 17 -11.86 -3.92 0.28
C ILE A 17 -12.99 -4.67 0.98
N THR A 18 -13.14 -4.51 2.29
CA THR A 18 -14.13 -5.29 3.07
C THR A 18 -15.56 -4.82 2.85
N SER A 19 -15.77 -3.54 2.51
CA SER A 19 -17.08 -2.97 2.22
C SER A 19 -17.52 -3.18 0.77
N MET A 20 -16.83 -4.03 0.01
CA MET A 20 -17.10 -4.26 -1.42
C MET A 20 -16.99 -2.97 -2.28
N ARG A 21 -16.09 -2.05 -1.90
CA ARG A 21 -15.85 -0.74 -2.52
C ARG A 21 -16.94 0.32 -2.25
N GLU A 22 -17.82 0.09 -1.29
CA GLU A 22 -18.89 1.02 -0.91
C GLU A 22 -18.42 2.10 0.09
N SER A 23 -17.37 1.84 0.88
CA SER A 23 -16.88 2.75 1.92
C SER A 23 -15.37 2.67 2.12
N GLY A 24 -14.70 3.79 2.40
CA GLY A 24 -13.24 3.88 2.47
C GLY A 24 -12.60 4.27 1.14
N SER A 25 -11.27 4.30 1.11
CA SER A 25 -10.50 4.80 -0.02
C SER A 25 -9.50 3.76 -0.50
N ARG A 26 -9.43 3.52 -1.81
CA ARG A 26 -8.36 2.72 -2.41
C ARG A 26 -7.00 3.37 -2.07
N ALA A 27 -6.05 2.59 -1.57
CA ALA A 27 -4.72 3.07 -1.21
C ALA A 27 -4.03 3.68 -2.44
N ASN A 28 -3.75 4.98 -2.36
CA ASN A 28 -2.94 5.71 -3.32
C ASN A 28 -1.61 6.08 -2.67
N LEU A 29 -0.58 5.30 -2.98
CA LEU A 29 0.79 5.40 -2.49
C LEU A 29 1.74 5.73 -3.66
N CYS A 30 1.23 6.34 -4.72
CA CYS A 30 2.02 6.75 -5.87
C CYS A 30 3.13 7.73 -5.44
N GLY A 31 4.38 7.46 -5.81
CA GLY A 31 5.54 8.28 -5.44
C GLY A 31 5.83 8.29 -3.93
N ALA A 32 5.18 7.43 -3.13
CA ALA A 32 5.36 7.43 -1.70
C ALA A 32 6.74 6.86 -1.34
N ASN A 33 7.47 7.55 -0.46
CA ASN A 33 8.63 6.97 0.21
C ASN A 33 8.15 6.02 1.31
N LEU A 34 8.30 4.72 1.05
CA LEU A 34 8.00 3.58 1.91
C LEU A 34 9.29 2.82 2.25
N TYR A 35 10.45 3.48 2.20
CA TYR A 35 11.74 2.90 2.55
C TYR A 35 11.67 2.28 3.95
N GLY A 36 11.99 0.98 4.05
CA GLY A 36 11.97 0.26 5.32
C GLY A 36 10.59 0.10 5.97
N ALA A 37 9.49 0.45 5.26
CA ALA A 37 8.15 0.39 5.83
C ALA A 37 7.74 -1.05 6.18
N ASN A 38 7.10 -1.23 7.33
CA ASN A 38 6.52 -2.53 7.68
C ASN A 38 5.13 -2.68 7.07
N LEU A 39 5.04 -3.43 5.98
CA LEU A 39 3.79 -3.76 5.28
C LEU A 39 3.43 -5.25 5.46
N TYR A 40 3.92 -5.89 6.53
CA TYR A 40 3.70 -7.29 6.81
C TYR A 40 2.20 -7.61 6.85
N GLY A 41 1.75 -8.55 6.01
CA GLY A 41 0.34 -8.95 5.92
C GLY A 41 -0.60 -7.87 5.38
N ALA A 42 -0.11 -6.74 4.90
CA ALA A 42 -0.96 -5.63 4.44
C ALA A 42 -1.77 -6.04 3.20
N ASN A 43 -3.08 -5.76 3.22
CA ASN A 43 -3.92 -6.03 2.06
C ASN A 43 -3.90 -4.86 1.09
N LEU A 44 -2.89 -4.80 0.21
CA LEU A 44 -2.73 -3.77 -0.82
C LEU A 44 -3.38 -4.18 -2.16
N ARG A 45 -4.42 -5.02 -2.14
CA ARG A 45 -5.08 -5.49 -3.36
C ARG A 45 -5.59 -4.30 -4.16
N GLY A 46 -5.12 -4.19 -5.39
CA GLY A 46 -5.44 -3.08 -6.26
C GLY A 46 -4.81 -1.76 -5.85
N ALA A 47 -3.95 -1.63 -4.84
CA ALA A 47 -3.38 -0.32 -4.47
C ALA A 47 -2.59 0.32 -5.64
N ASN A 48 -2.50 1.66 -5.67
CA ASN A 48 -1.60 2.35 -6.58
C ASN A 48 -0.27 2.61 -5.87
N LEU A 49 0.79 1.92 -6.28
CA LEU A 49 2.17 2.03 -5.77
C LEU A 49 3.13 2.51 -6.87
N CYS A 50 2.61 3.16 -7.92
CA CYS A 50 3.42 3.65 -9.03
C CYS A 50 4.53 4.58 -8.53
N ASP A 51 5.77 4.37 -8.96
CA ASP A 51 6.94 5.17 -8.55
C ASP A 51 7.19 5.21 -7.02
N ALA A 52 6.58 4.32 -6.24
CA ALA A 52 6.80 4.25 -4.80
C ALA A 52 8.20 3.69 -4.49
N ASP A 53 8.87 4.24 -3.48
CA ASP A 53 10.12 3.67 -2.97
C ASP A 53 9.82 2.63 -1.89
N LEU A 54 9.84 1.36 -2.27
CA LEU A 54 9.62 0.20 -1.41
C LEU A 54 10.94 -0.47 -0.98
N TYR A 55 12.09 0.18 -1.20
CA TYR A 55 13.37 -0.41 -0.83
C TYR A 55 13.43 -0.74 0.67
N GLY A 56 13.77 -1.99 0.99
CA GLY A 56 13.81 -2.49 2.37
C GLY A 56 12.44 -2.62 3.05
N ALA A 57 11.33 -2.36 2.36
CA ALA A 57 9.99 -2.55 2.93
C ALA A 57 9.71 -4.03 3.20
N ASN A 58 9.14 -4.34 4.36
CA ASN A 58 8.71 -5.70 4.68
C ASN A 58 7.36 -5.98 4.02
N LEU A 59 7.38 -6.58 2.83
CA LEU A 59 6.18 -7.00 2.08
C LEU A 59 5.78 -8.46 2.35
N CYS A 60 6.37 -9.12 3.35
CA CYS A 60 6.06 -10.51 3.65
C CYS A 60 4.57 -10.69 3.99
N GLY A 61 3.88 -11.58 3.28
CA GLY A 61 2.44 -11.80 3.42
C GLY A 61 1.55 -10.67 2.89
N ALA A 62 2.11 -9.60 2.30
CA ALA A 62 1.31 -8.52 1.73
C ALA A 62 0.56 -9.00 0.48
N ASN A 63 -0.73 -8.67 0.38
CA ASN A 63 -1.52 -8.97 -0.82
C ASN A 63 -1.40 -7.82 -1.82
N LEU A 64 -0.59 -8.01 -2.86
CA LEU A 64 -0.39 -7.04 -3.94
C LEU A 64 -1.20 -7.37 -5.21
N TYR A 65 -2.20 -8.24 -5.13
CA TYR A 65 -2.95 -8.67 -6.31
C TYR A 65 -3.59 -7.48 -7.03
N GLY A 66 -3.23 -7.26 -8.30
CA GLY A 66 -3.71 -6.15 -9.12
C GLY A 66 -3.23 -4.76 -8.68
N ALA A 67 -2.25 -4.67 -7.76
CA ALA A 67 -1.62 -3.40 -7.42
C ALA A 67 -0.80 -2.87 -8.61
N ASN A 68 -0.81 -1.55 -8.80
CA ASN A 68 0.04 -0.90 -9.81
C ASN A 68 1.43 -0.65 -9.21
N LEU A 69 2.43 -1.41 -9.66
CA LEU A 69 3.84 -1.28 -9.24
C LEU A 69 4.73 -0.69 -10.34
N CYS A 70 4.15 -0.03 -11.35
CA CYS A 70 4.91 0.60 -12.42
C CYS A 70 5.93 1.58 -11.83
N GLY A 71 7.22 1.42 -12.15
CA GLY A 71 8.29 2.30 -11.64
C GLY A 71 8.58 2.19 -10.15
N ALA A 72 7.92 1.29 -9.40
CA ALA A 72 8.18 1.13 -7.98
C ALA A 72 9.60 0.60 -7.73
N ASN A 73 10.33 1.23 -6.82
CA ASN A 73 11.66 0.80 -6.44
C ASN A 73 11.58 -0.32 -5.39
N LEU A 74 12.05 -1.53 -5.73
CA LEU A 74 12.00 -2.71 -4.85
C LEU A 74 13.39 -3.19 -4.42
N TYR A 75 14.47 -2.65 -4.98
CA TYR A 75 15.83 -3.21 -4.90
C TYR A 75 16.93 -2.16 -4.85
#